data_AF-A0A6V7K253-F1
#
_entry.id   AF-A0A6V7K253-F1
#
_cell.length_a   1.000
_cell.length_b   1.000
_cell.length_c   1.000
_cell.angle_alpha   90.00
_cell.angle_beta   90.00
_cell.angle_gamma   90.00
#
_symmetry.space_group_name_H-M   'P 1'
#
loop_
_entity.id
_entity.type
_entity.pdbx_description
1 polymer ?
#
loop_
_entity_poly.entity_id
_entity_poly.type
_entity_poly.pdbx_seq_one_letter_code
_entity_poly.pdbx_strand_id
1 'polypeptide(L)' 'NRCRSAIADAICQDYIKRNNLGDYWEVDSAGVALDVEHHAGLPPHFGAERVIKEKGMEYNHLSRQ' A
#
# COMPACT_ATOMS: atom_id res chain seq x y z
N ASN A 1 3.33 -6.22 5.54
CA ASN A 1 3.82 -4.90 5.15
C ASN A 1 2.68 -3.90 5.37
N ARG A 2 2.65 -3.25 6.54
CA ARG A 2 1.36 -2.78 7.11
C ARG A 2 1.23 -1.25 7.24
N CYS A 3 2.33 -0.50 7.28
CA CYS A 3 2.27 0.95 7.49
C CYS A 3 3.07 1.69 6.41
N ARG A 4 4.40 1.75 6.53
CA ARG A 4 5.25 2.54 5.63
C ARG A 4 5.20 2.09 4.17
N SER A 5 5.43 0.80 3.91
CA SER A 5 5.43 0.31 2.52
C SER A 5 4.03 0.30 1.90
N ALA A 6 2.99 0.11 2.69
CA ALA A 6 1.60 0.26 2.24
C ALA A 6 1.28 1.72 1.82
N ILE A 7 1.73 2.71 2.60
CA ILE A 7 1.57 4.12 2.24
C ILE A 7 2.39 4.46 0.98
N ALA A 8 3.63 3.96 0.87
CA ALA A 8 4.48 4.20 -0.29
C ALA A 8 3.84 3.67 -1.58
N ASP A 9 3.30 2.46 -1.52
CA ASP A 9 2.57 1.82 -2.62
C ASP A 9 1.33 2.64 -3.01
N ALA A 10 0.51 3.05 -2.05
CA ALA A 10 -0.65 3.92 -2.29
C ALA A 10 -0.27 5.22 -3.01
N ILE A 11 0.81 5.89 -2.58
CA ILE A 11 1.31 7.11 -3.21
C ILE A 11 1.80 6.84 -4.64
N CYS A 12 2.53 5.75 -4.86
CA CYS A 12 3.02 5.39 -6.18
C CYS A 12 1.87 5.05 -7.15
N GLN A 13 0.88 4.27 -6.71
CA GLN A 13 -0.30 3.95 -7.52
C GLN A 13 -1.09 5.21 -7.88
N ASP A 14 -1.33 6.10 -6.91
CA ASP A 14 -2.01 7.38 -7.16
C ASP A 14 -1.23 8.27 -8.14
N TYR A 15 0.10 8.33 -8.02
CA TYR A 15 0.95 9.05 -8.96
C TYR A 15 0.85 8.49 -10.38
N ILE A 16 0.94 7.16 -10.54
CA ILE A 16 0.82 6.50 -11.84
C ILE A 16 -0.55 6.76 -12.48
N LYS A 17 -1.62 6.64 -11.69
CA LYS A 17 -2.99 6.92 -12.13
C LYS A 17 -3.15 8.36 -12.59
N ARG A 18 -2.66 9.34 -11.81
CA ARG A 18 -2.77 10.78 -12.14
C ARG A 18 -1.96 11.19 -13.37
N ASN A 19 -0.92 10.45 -13.71
CA ASN A 19 -0.04 10.74 -14.84
C ASN A 19 -0.28 9.82 -16.06
N ASN A 20 -1.30 8.97 -16.04
CA ASN A 20 -1.60 8.00 -17.11
C ASN A 20 -0.41 7.11 -17.46
N LEU A 21 0.32 6.62 -16.44
CA LEU A 21 1.51 5.78 -16.61
C LEU A 21 1.23 4.28 -16.40
N GLY A 22 -0.04 3.89 -16.28
CA GLY A 22 -0.45 2.54 -15.91
C GLY A 22 0.01 1.45 -16.89
N ASP A 23 0.20 1.79 -18.16
CA ASP A 23 0.67 0.85 -19.18
C ASP A 23 2.18 0.53 -19.06
N TYR A 24 2.91 1.33 -18.27
CA TYR A 24 4.38 1.24 -18.16
C TYR A 24 4.85 0.72 -16.80
N TRP A 25 4.01 0.81 -15.78
CA TRP A 25 4.40 0.56 -14.40
C TRP A 25 3.40 -0.33 -13.69
N GLU A 26 3.91 -1.41 -13.12
CA GLU A 26 3.25 -2.20 -12.08
C GLU A 26 3.91 -1.87 -10.74
N VAL A 27 3.10 -1.69 -9.70
CA VAL A 27 3.57 -1.35 -8.35
C VAL A 27 2.97 -2.31 -7.35
N ASP A 28 3.81 -2.73 -6.42
CA ASP A 28 3.44 -3.67 -5.37
C ASP A 28 4.34 -3.41 -4.15
N SER A 29 3.91 -3.90 -2.99
CA SER A 29 4.64 -3.80 -1.74
C SER A 29 4.60 -5.07 -0.90
N ALA A 30 5.75 -5.43 -0.34
CA ALA A 30 5.92 -6.60 0.53
C ALA A 30 6.79 -6.24 1.75
N GLY A 31 6.84 -7.14 2.73
CA GLY A 31 7.63 -6.98 3.95
C GLY A 31 8.71 -8.06 4.04
N VAL A 32 9.97 -7.66 4.28
CA VAL A 32 11.11 -8.59 4.40
C VAL A 32 10.94 -9.57 5.58
N ALA A 33 10.26 -9.12 6.63
CA ALA A 33 9.77 -9.96 7.72
C ALA A 33 8.36 -9.50 8.10
N LEU A 34 7.51 -10.47 8.36
CA LEU A 34 6.28 -10.26 9.11
C LEU A 34 6.63 -10.66 10.55
N ASP A 35 6.48 -9.73 11.48
CA ASP A 35 6.66 -9.97 12.91
C ASP A 35 5.86 -11.21 13.34
N VAL A 36 6.46 -11.97 14.27
CA VAL A 36 6.40 -13.42 14.52
C VAL A 36 4.98 -14.03 14.69
N GLU A 37 3.93 -13.20 14.68
CA GLU A 37 2.52 -13.62 14.58
C GLU A 37 1.76 -12.79 13.51
N HIS A 38 1.68 -13.35 12.30
CA HIS A 38 0.54 -13.24 11.37
C HIS A 38 0.08 -11.87 10.85
N HIS A 39 0.99 -11.07 10.29
CA HIS A 39 0.57 -9.87 9.55
C HIS A 39 0.29 -10.09 8.06
N ALA A 40 0.50 -11.29 7.52
CA ALA A 40 0.08 -11.65 6.16
C ALA A 40 -1.45 -11.67 6.05
N GLY A 41 -1.99 -11.21 4.93
CA GLY A 41 -3.44 -11.20 4.67
C GLY A 41 -4.21 -10.12 5.44
N LEU A 42 -3.55 -9.33 6.30
CA LEU A 42 -4.19 -8.23 7.01
C LEU A 42 -4.10 -6.93 6.19
N PRO A 43 -5.13 -6.06 6.31
CA PRO A 43 -5.11 -4.75 5.68
C PRO A 43 -3.99 -3.87 6.25
N PRO A 44 -3.73 -2.70 5.64
CA PRO A 44 -2.85 -1.71 6.21
C PRO A 44 -3.31 -1.30 7.62
N HIS A 45 -2.39 -0.76 8.39
CA HIS A 45 -2.62 -0.31 9.74
C HIS A 45 -3.65 0.81 9.68
N PHE A 46 -4.62 0.85 10.61
CA PHE A 46 -5.71 1.83 10.59
C PHE A 46 -5.25 3.28 10.42
N GLY A 47 -4.08 3.64 10.99
CA GLY A 47 -3.48 4.96 10.82
C GLY A 47 -3.02 5.25 9.39
N ALA A 48 -2.51 4.25 8.68
CA ALA A 48 -2.16 4.35 7.26
C ALA A 48 -3.42 4.48 6.41
N GLU A 49 -4.42 3.63 6.62
CA GLU A 49 -5.70 3.69 5.90
C GLU A 49 -6.38 5.05 6.07
N ARG A 50 -6.41 5.57 7.30
CA ARG A 50 -6.98 6.89 7.60
C ARG A 50 -6.31 7.99 6.79
N VAL A 51 -4.98 8.05 6.79
CA VAL A 51 -4.22 9.09 6.08
C VAL A 51 -4.40 8.96 4.56
N ILE A 52 -4.37 7.74 4.02
CA ILE A 52 -4.60 7.48 2.59
C ILE A 52 -5.99 7.99 2.19
N LYS A 53 -7.02 7.67 2.97
CA LYS A 53 -8.40 8.11 2.74
C LYS A 53 -8.57 9.62 2.86
N GLU A 54 -7.97 10.25 3.88
CA GLU A 54 -7.97 11.71 4.06
C GLU A 54 -7.34 12.46 2.87
N LYS A 55 -6.44 11.80 2.13
CA LYS A 55 -5.80 12.35 0.92
C LYS A 55 -6.54 12.02 -0.37
N GLY A 56 -7.69 11.34 -0.29
CA GLY A 56 -8.50 10.98 -1.46
C GLY A 56 -7.87 9.90 -2.35
N MET A 57 -6.94 9.11 -1.81
CA MET A 57 -6.32 8.02 -2.55
C MET A 57 -7.11 6.73 -2.33
N GLU A 58 -7.29 5.97 -3.40
CA GLU A 58 -7.85 4.62 -3.34
C GLU A 58 -6.70 3.63 -3.14
N TYR A 59 -6.78 2.80 -2.11
CA TYR A 59 -5.75 1.79 -1.85
C TYR A 59 -6.37 0.54 -1.26
N ASN A 60 -6.20 -0.59 -1.95
CA ASN A 60 -6.67 -1.89 -1.52
C ASN A 60 -5.49 -2.85 -1.55
N HIS A 61 -4.94 -3.16 -0.38
CA HIS A 61 -3.76 -3.99 -0.24
C HIS A 61 -3.90 -4.94 0.93
N LEU A 62 -3.39 -6.15 0.76
CA LEU A 62 -3.24 -7.10 1.84
C LEU A 62 -1.76 -7.32 2.07
N SER A 63 -1.35 -7.17 3.33
CA SER A 63 0.03 -7.37 3.73
C SER A 63 0.53 -8.74 3.27
N ARG A 64 1.71 -8.78 2.65
CA ARG A 64 2.35 -10.03 2.21
C ARG A 64 3.87 -9.99 2.41
N GLN A 65 4.50 -11.15 2.24
CA GLN A 65 5.95 -11.35 2.20
C GLN A 65 6.38 -11.66 0.77
#